data_AF-A0A6G7ZV16-F1
#
_entry.id   AF-A0A6G7ZV16-F1
#
_cell.length_a   1.000
_cell.length_b   1.000
_cell.length_c   1.000
_cell.angle_alpha   90.00
_cell.angle_beta   90.00
_cell.angle_gamma   90.00
#
_symmetry.space_group_name_H-M   'P 1'
#
loop_
_entity.id
_entity.type
_entity.pdbx_description
1 polymer ?
#
loop_
_entity_poly.entity_id
_entity_poly.type
_entity_poly.pdbx_seq_one_letter_code
_entity_poly.pdbx_strand_id
1 'polypeptide(L)'
;MIRLIRLVAAIACILLGAVVGALNTQPVLLDFGLASVHASLGLSVLVALLLGVVIGGTILAVGVIAPLRRRLRRAENAARAPRSES
;
A
#
# COMPACT_ATOMS: atom_id res chain seq x y z
N MET A 1 -5.17 1.54 -19.53
CA MET A 1 -4.13 2.59 -19.59
C MET A 1 -3.88 3.27 -18.24
N ILE A 2 -4.91 3.82 -17.56
CA ILE A 2 -4.77 4.50 -16.24
C ILE A 2 -4.06 3.65 -15.15
N ARG A 3 -4.30 2.34 -15.09
CA ARG A 3 -3.64 1.46 -14.11
C ARG A 3 -2.12 1.34 -14.32
N LEU A 4 -1.68 1.29 -15.57
CA LEU A 4 -0.26 1.17 -15.92
C LEU A 4 0.48 2.48 -15.61
N ILE A 5 -0.11 3.62 -15.99
CA ILE A 5 0.45 4.95 -15.70
C ILE A 5 0.59 5.14 -14.18
N ARG A 6 -0.43 4.74 -13.40
CA ARG A 6 -0.37 4.81 -11.93
C ARG A 6 0.72 3.91 -11.34
N LEU A 7 0.93 2.73 -11.92
CA LEU A 7 1.99 1.81 -11.48
C LEU A 7 3.38 2.39 -11.77
N VAL A 8 3.59 2.92 -12.98
CA VAL A 8 4.86 3.54 -13.38
C VAL A 8 5.14 4.78 -12.53
N ALA A 9 4.15 5.63 -12.28
CA ALA A 9 4.29 6.78 -11.39
C ALA A 9 4.63 6.37 -9.94
N ALA A 10 4.01 5.30 -9.43
CA ALA A 10 4.34 4.76 -8.11
C ALA A 10 5.79 4.26 -8.06
N ILE A 11 6.23 3.49 -9.07
CA ILE A 11 7.61 3.00 -9.16
C ILE A 11 8.60 4.16 -9.26
N ALA A 12 8.33 5.16 -10.10
CA ALA A 12 9.18 6.34 -10.24
C ALA A 12 9.28 7.13 -8.93
N CYS A 13 8.18 7.29 -8.20
CA CYS A 13 8.16 7.94 -6.89
C CYS A 13 8.99 7.17 -5.85
N ILE A 14 8.88 5.83 -5.83
CA ILE A 14 9.69 4.97 -4.95
C ILE A 14 11.18 5.11 -5.27
N LEU A 15 11.54 5.06 -6.55
CA LEU A 15 12.94 5.20 -6.99
C LEU A 15 13.49 6.58 -6.64
N LEU A 16 12.73 7.66 -6.87
CA LEU A 16 13.12 9.02 -6.50
C LEU A 16 13.31 9.17 -4.99
N GLY A 17 12.38 8.65 -4.19
CA GLY A 17 12.51 8.63 -2.74
C GLY A 17 13.73 7.84 -2.25
N ALA A 18 14.04 6.71 -2.90
CA ALA A 18 15.21 5.89 -2.58
C ALA A 18 16.51 6.62 -2.90
N VAL A 19 16.59 7.27 -4.06
CA VAL A 19 17.75 8.10 -4.45
C VAL A 19 17.94 9.24 -3.46
N VAL A 20 16.90 10.05 -3.19
CA VAL A 20 16.98 11.15 -2.21
C VAL A 20 17.35 10.66 -0.82
N GLY A 21 16.83 9.50 -0.41
CA GLY A 21 17.12 8.91 0.89
C GLY A 21 18.53 8.30 1.01
N ALA A 22 19.09 7.82 -0.10
CA ALA A 22 20.47 7.37 -0.20
C ALA A 22 21.46 8.55 -0.27
N LEU A 23 21.07 9.68 -0.86
CA LEU A 23 21.89 10.91 -0.82
C LEU A 23 21.88 11.59 0.57
N ASN A 24 20.83 11.40 1.37
CA ASN A 24 20.78 11.83 2.77
C ASN A 24 21.39 10.77 3.71
N THR A 25 22.67 10.44 3.49
CA THR A 25 23.49 9.56 4.35
C THR A 25 23.90 10.23 5.65
N GLN A 26 22.93 10.73 6.40
CA GLN A 26 23.16 11.02 7.81
C GLN A 26 23.03 9.68 8.55
N PRO A 27 24.13 9.18 9.16
CA PRO A 27 24.15 7.86 9.77
C PRO A 27 23.24 7.88 10.99
N VAL A 28 22.25 7.00 11.01
CA VAL A 28 21.39 6.80 12.18
C VAL A 28 21.39 5.35 12.57
N LEU A 29 21.51 5.16 13.88
CA LEU A 29 21.54 3.86 14.53
C LEU A 29 20.10 3.50 14.87
N LEU A 30 19.52 2.55 14.13
CA LEU A 30 18.24 1.97 14.48
C LEU A 30 18.49 0.82 15.44
N ASP A 31 18.21 1.05 16.71
CA ASP A 31 18.27 0.02 17.74
C ASP A 31 16.88 -0.59 17.94
N PHE A 32 16.70 -1.83 17.48
CA PHE A 32 15.46 -2.58 17.67
C PHE A 32 15.45 -3.38 18.98
N GLY A 33 16.41 -3.15 19.88
CA GLY A 33 16.56 -3.84 21.16
C GLY A 33 17.15 -5.26 21.05
N LEU A 34 17.07 -5.90 19.87
CA LEU A 34 17.66 -7.22 19.57
C LEU A 34 18.67 -7.18 18.41
N ALA A 35 18.63 -6.13 17.58
CA ALA A 35 19.53 -5.94 16.45
C ALA A 35 19.70 -4.44 16.17
N SER A 36 20.94 -4.02 15.93
CA SER A 36 21.26 -2.65 15.54
C SER A 36 21.51 -2.59 14.03
N VAL A 37 20.72 -1.80 13.32
CA VAL A 37 20.84 -1.62 11.88
C VAL A 37 21.43 -0.25 11.60
N HIS A 38 22.56 -0.23 10.92
CA HIS A 38 23.17 0.99 10.40
C HIS A 38 22.59 1.27 9.02
N ALA A 39 21.72 2.28 8.93
CA ALA A 39 21.11 2.70 7.66
C ALA A 39 21.12 4.23 7.57
N SER A 40 20.98 4.78 6.36
CA SER A 40 20.76 6.22 6.22
C SER A 40 19.37 6.59 6.75
N LEU A 41 19.24 7.80 7.32
CA LEU A 41 17.94 8.33 7.73
C LEU A 41 16.90 8.25 6.62
N GLY A 42 17.29 8.71 5.43
CA GLY A 42 16.39 8.76 4.30
C GLY A 42 15.91 7.38 3.84
N LEU A 43 16.79 6.37 3.83
CA LEU A 43 16.41 4.99 3.53
C LEU A 43 15.48 4.41 4.61
N SER A 44 15.78 4.68 5.88
CA SER A 44 14.97 4.20 7.02
C SER A 44 13.55 4.77 6.98
N VAL A 45 13.42 6.07 6.71
CA VAL A 45 12.13 6.76 6.56
C VAL A 45 11.35 6.22 5.36
N LEU A 46 12.00 6.03 4.21
CA LEU A 46 11.35 5.47 3.03
C LEU A 46 10.83 4.06 3.29
N VAL A 47 11.64 3.19 3.90
CA VAL A 47 11.24 1.82 4.24
C VAL A 47 10.07 1.82 5.23
N ALA A 48 10.11 2.66 6.26
CA ALA A 48 9.01 2.79 7.23
C ALA A 48 7.70 3.24 6.55
N LEU A 49 7.76 4.22 5.64
CA LEU A 49 6.61 4.69 4.85
C LEU A 49 6.05 3.59 3.94
N LEU A 50 6.92 2.88 3.22
CA LEU A 50 6.51 1.79 2.34
C LEU A 50 5.84 0.66 3.12
N LEU A 51 6.44 0.24 4.24
CA LEU A 51 5.86 -0.76 5.12
C LEU A 51 4.51 -0.30 5.67
N GLY A 52 4.42 0.94 6.14
CA GLY A 52 3.18 1.53 6.65
C GLY A 52 2.05 1.55 5.60
N VAL A 53 2.36 1.90 4.35
CA VAL A 53 1.39 1.89 3.24
C VAL A 53 0.95 0.47 2.88
N VAL A 54 1.87 -0.50 2.82
CA VAL A 54 1.53 -1.89 2.52
C VAL A 54 0.64 -2.49 3.62
N ILE A 55 1.01 -2.27 4.88
CA ILE A 55 0.24 -2.77 6.04
C ILE A 55 -1.12 -2.06 6.11
N GLY A 56 -1.17 -0.73 6.06
CA GLY A 56 -2.42 0.02 6.09
C GLY A 56 -3.33 -0.32 4.90
N GLY A 57 -2.76 -0.43 3.71
CA GLY A 57 -3.49 -0.80 2.49
C GLY A 57 -4.11 -2.20 2.57
N THR A 58 -3.37 -3.18 3.11
CA THR A 58 -3.89 -4.55 3.30
C THR A 58 -4.97 -4.62 4.37
N ILE A 59 -4.80 -3.92 5.50
CA ILE A 59 -5.82 -3.82 6.55
C ILE A 59 -7.12 -3.21 5.99
N LEU A 60 -7.05 -2.10 5.27
CA LEU A 60 -8.23 -1.48 4.66
C LEU A 60 -8.84 -2.36 3.57
N ALA A 61 -8.02 -3.04 2.76
CA ALA A 61 -8.49 -3.93 1.72
C ALA A 61 -9.32 -5.09 2.27
N VAL A 62 -8.82 -5.74 3.33
CA VAL A 62 -9.49 -6.89 3.96
C VAL A 62 -10.65 -6.44 4.85
N GLY A 63 -10.45 -5.40 5.67
CA GLY A 63 -11.42 -4.96 6.66
C GLY A 63 -12.61 -4.20 6.08
N VAL A 64 -12.42 -3.44 5.00
CA VAL A 64 -13.46 -2.54 4.48
C VAL A 64 -13.78 -2.83 3.02
N ILE A 65 -12.78 -2.86 2.14
CA ILE A 65 -13.01 -2.89 0.69
C ILE A 65 -13.58 -4.24 0.25
N ALA A 66 -13.03 -5.35 0.71
CA ALA A 66 -13.51 -6.70 0.41
C ALA A 66 -14.98 -6.92 0.87
N PRO A 67 -15.38 -6.60 2.11
CA PRO A 67 -16.77 -6.74 2.54
C PRO A 67 -17.71 -5.81 1.78
N LEU A 68 -17.33 -4.54 1.52
CA LEU A 68 -18.17 -3.64 0.72
C LEU A 68 -18.39 -4.16 -0.69
N ARG A 69 -17.34 -4.64 -1.36
CA ARG A 69 -17.44 -5.25 -2.69
C ARG A 69 -18.31 -6.50 -2.69
N ARG A 70 -18.25 -7.33 -1.64
CA ARG A 70 -19.12 -8.50 -1.48
C ARG A 70 -20.58 -8.08 -1.32
N ARG A 71 -20.86 -7.06 -0.52
CA ARG A 71 -22.23 -6.53 -0.33
C ARG A 71 -22.79 -5.94 -1.62
N LEU A 72 -22.00 -5.15 -2.34
CA LEU A 72 -22.35 -4.61 -3.66
C LEU A 72 -22.70 -5.73 -4.64
N ARG A 73 -21.84 -6.75 -4.79
CA ARG A 73 -22.10 -7.90 -5.66
C ARG A 73 -23.36 -8.67 -5.28
N ARG A 74 -23.64 -8.84 -3.99
CA ARG A 74 -24.88 -9.48 -3.52
C ARG A 74 -26.12 -8.67 -3.89
N ALA A 75 -26.07 -7.34 -3.71
CA ALA A 75 -27.16 -6.45 -4.09
C ALA A 75 -27.40 -6.43 -5.60
N GLU A 76 -26.32 -6.37 -6.40
CA GLU A 76 -26.40 -6.49 -7.86
C GLU A 76 -27.02 -7.81 -8.30
N ASN A 77 -26.62 -8.94 -7.70
CA ASN A 77 -27.18 -10.25 -8.03
C ASN A 77 -28.66 -10.37 -7.62
N ALA A 78 -29.06 -9.81 -6.48
CA ALA A 78 -30.46 -9.79 -6.04
C ALA A 78 -31.35 -8.94 -6.97
N ALA A 79 -30.82 -7.81 -7.47
CA ALA A 79 -31.53 -6.97 -8.45
C ALA A 79 -31.61 -7.61 -9.85
N ARG A 80 -30.71 -8.55 -10.17
CA ARG A 80 -30.67 -9.30 -11.44
C ARG A 80 -31.44 -10.62 -11.41
N ALA A 81 -31.89 -11.08 -10.25
CA ALA A 81 -32.77 -12.24 -10.16
C ALA A 81 -34.07 -11.92 -10.93
N PRO A 82 -34.49 -12.78 -11.88
CA PRO A 82 -35.62 -12.45 -12.73
C PRO A 82 -36.88 -12.36 -11.88
N ARG A 83 -37.62 -11.25 -12.06
CA ARG A 83 -39.07 -11.15 -11.82
C ARG A 83 -39.72 -12.31 -12.60
N SER A 84 -39.80 -13.47 -11.97
CA SER A 84 -40.28 -14.72 -12.54
C SER A 84 -41.45 -15.23 -11.70
N GLU A 85 -42.36 -14.32 -11.38
CA GLU A 85 -43.69 -14.59 -10.80
C GLU A 85 -44.57 -13.54 -11.51
N SER A 86 -45.23 -13.86 -12.62
CA SER A 86 -46.36 -14.78 -12.82
C SER A 86 -47.56 -14.37 -11.98
#